data_AF-A0A0R2CNG5-F1
#
_entry.id   AF-A0A0R2CNG5-F1
#
_cell.length_a   1.000
_cell.length_b   1.000
_cell.length_c   1.000
_cell.angle_alpha   90.00
_cell.angle_beta   90.00
_cell.angle_gamma   90.00
#
_symmetry.space_group_name_H-M   'P 1'
#
loop_
_entity.id
_entity.type
_entity.pdbx_description
1 polymer ?
#
loop_
_entity_poly.entity_id
_entity_poly.type
_entity_poly.pdbx_seq_one_letter_code
_entity_poly.pdbx_strand_id
1 'polypeptide(L)'
;MNNNDIKKRFCDLLFYGEPLNEKQVKEFSNILETMNERNIHVPYEMISKKVFYCEENDLSRLISSAKESLDLVRNRNTDNLIYSTIRHLELSKIQNEFIVKKTSKAEKELEKIKKNSKKISKIKDSIYTDLITVLGVFTAISFAAFGGITSISGMFSGLNDKTPHIGFLLVCSGISFLLIYGVAVTLFVGINKLIKADNIYTFSKWFTILAIFIPIIFIGMGIFLICTQ
;
A
#
# COMPACT_ATOMS: atom_id res chain seq x y z
N MET A 1 -38.92 -30.53 -30.70
CA MET A 1 -37.85 -29.84 -29.95
C MET A 1 -36.53 -30.05 -30.66
N ASN A 2 -35.74 -28.98 -30.80
CA ASN A 2 -34.35 -29.09 -31.24
C ASN A 2 -33.45 -29.60 -30.10
N ASN A 3 -32.17 -29.89 -30.37
CA ASN A 3 -31.25 -30.42 -29.35
C ASN A 3 -30.96 -29.45 -28.19
N ASN A 4 -30.97 -28.14 -28.43
CA ASN A 4 -30.79 -27.13 -27.39
C ASN A 4 -32.02 -27.01 -26.46
N ASP A 5 -33.23 -27.15 -27.01
CA ASP A 5 -34.45 -27.15 -26.20
C ASP A 5 -34.47 -28.36 -25.25
N ILE A 6 -34.03 -29.52 -25.75
CA ILE A 6 -33.92 -30.76 -24.95
C ILE A 6 -32.91 -30.56 -23.81
N LYS A 7 -31.72 -30.02 -24.12
CA LYS A 7 -30.69 -29.71 -23.12
C LYS A 7 -31.16 -28.72 -22.06
N LYS A 8 -31.88 -27.68 -22.47
CA LYS A 8 -32.44 -26.70 -21.53
C LYS A 8 -33.46 -27.35 -20.60
N ARG A 9 -34.39 -28.11 -21.17
CA ARG A 9 -35.42 -28.79 -20.39
C ARG A 9 -34.85 -29.85 -19.44
N PHE A 10 -33.83 -30.56 -19.88
CA PHE A 10 -33.02 -31.44 -19.04
C PHE A 10 -32.45 -30.69 -17.83
N CYS A 11 -31.82 -29.53 -18.04
CA CYS A 11 -31.29 -28.71 -16.94
C CYS A 11 -32.38 -28.15 -16.02
N ASP A 12 -33.52 -27.74 -16.57
CA ASP A 12 -34.64 -27.22 -15.78
C ASP A 12 -35.20 -28.28 -14.82
N LEU A 13 -35.27 -29.55 -15.26
CA LEU A 13 -35.71 -30.67 -14.43
C LEU A 13 -34.62 -31.13 -13.46
N LEU A 14 -33.36 -31.15 -13.91
CA LEU A 14 -32.21 -31.51 -13.08
C LEU A 14 -32.03 -30.55 -11.89
N PHE A 15 -32.31 -29.26 -12.09
CA PHE A 15 -32.16 -28.21 -11.09
C PHE A 15 -33.49 -27.59 -10.67
N TYR A 16 -34.56 -28.40 -10.62
CA TYR A 16 -35.89 -27.93 -10.26
C TYR A 16 -35.95 -27.32 -8.85
N GLY A 17 -35.11 -27.81 -7.92
CA GLY A 17 -34.94 -27.27 -6.56
C GLY A 17 -35.87 -27.88 -5.51
N GLU A 18 -36.89 -28.60 -5.93
CA GLU A 18 -37.81 -29.39 -5.10
C GLU A 18 -37.88 -30.84 -5.58
N PRO A 19 -38.36 -31.80 -4.76
CA PRO A 19 -38.59 -33.17 -5.22
C PRO A 19 -39.54 -33.20 -6.42
N LEU A 20 -39.16 -33.95 -7.46
CA LEU A 20 -39.95 -34.07 -8.68
C LEU A 20 -41.25 -34.84 -8.41
N ASN A 21 -42.38 -34.32 -8.92
CA ASN A 21 -43.65 -35.05 -8.91
C ASN A 21 -43.69 -36.13 -10.02
N GLU A 22 -44.67 -37.04 -9.97
CA GLU A 22 -44.76 -38.16 -10.93
C GLU A 22 -44.77 -37.72 -12.41
N LYS A 23 -45.41 -36.58 -12.71
CA LYS A 23 -45.47 -36.05 -14.07
C LYS A 23 -44.09 -35.58 -14.53
N GLN A 24 -43.36 -34.91 -13.66
CA GLN A 24 -42.00 -34.43 -13.92
C GLN A 24 -41.00 -35.58 -14.00
N VAL A 25 -41.13 -36.62 -13.17
CA VAL A 25 -40.29 -37.83 -13.25
C VAL A 25 -40.48 -38.51 -14.61
N LYS A 26 -41.73 -38.68 -15.08
CA LYS A 26 -42.02 -39.21 -16.42
C LYS A 26 -41.45 -38.32 -17.53
N GLU A 27 -41.64 -37.00 -17.42
CA GLU A 27 -41.10 -36.05 -18.39
C GLU A 27 -39.56 -36.11 -18.45
N PHE A 28 -38.90 -36.18 -17.29
CA PHE A 28 -37.45 -36.20 -17.20
C PHE A 28 -36.87 -37.52 -17.73
N SER A 29 -37.52 -38.65 -17.44
CA SER A 29 -37.18 -39.95 -18.01
C SER A 29 -37.29 -39.94 -19.55
N ASN A 30 -38.39 -39.42 -20.10
CA ASN A 30 -38.55 -39.28 -21.56
C ASN A 30 -37.47 -38.40 -22.20
N ILE A 31 -37.05 -37.33 -21.53
CA ILE A 31 -35.98 -36.44 -22.01
C ILE A 31 -34.64 -37.17 -22.03
N LEU A 32 -34.32 -37.93 -20.97
CA LEU A 32 -33.09 -38.73 -20.91
C LEU A 32 -33.05 -39.80 -22.00
N GLU A 33 -34.16 -40.49 -22.24
CA GLU A 33 -34.27 -41.47 -23.32
C GLU A 33 -34.09 -40.81 -24.69
N THR A 34 -34.77 -39.67 -24.92
CA THR A 34 -34.60 -38.89 -26.15
C THR A 34 -33.15 -38.43 -26.35
N MET A 35 -32.47 -38.01 -25.27
CA MET A 35 -31.06 -37.65 -25.33
C MET A 35 -30.19 -38.85 -25.69
N ASN A 36 -30.47 -40.03 -25.13
CA ASN A 36 -29.73 -41.24 -25.43
C ASN A 36 -29.93 -41.71 -26.88
N GLU A 37 -31.18 -41.79 -27.35
CA GLU A 37 -31.53 -42.20 -28.72
C GLU A 37 -30.92 -41.28 -29.78
N ARG A 38 -30.88 -39.97 -29.50
CA ARG A 38 -30.33 -38.96 -30.42
C ARG A 38 -28.84 -38.68 -30.21
N ASN A 39 -28.17 -39.44 -29.34
CA ASN A 39 -26.76 -39.21 -28.96
C ASN A 39 -26.48 -37.75 -28.54
N ILE A 40 -27.40 -37.12 -27.82
CA ILE A 40 -27.24 -35.76 -27.31
C ILE A 40 -26.36 -35.82 -26.05
N HIS A 41 -25.19 -35.20 -26.14
CA HIS A 41 -24.30 -35.07 -24.99
C HIS A 41 -24.92 -34.23 -23.86
N VAL A 42 -24.54 -34.58 -22.63
CA VAL A 42 -24.87 -33.84 -21.41
C VAL A 42 -24.48 -32.36 -21.56
N PRO A 43 -25.36 -31.41 -21.18
CA PRO A 43 -25.11 -29.97 -21.31
C PRO A 43 -24.16 -29.46 -20.21
N TYR A 44 -22.88 -29.83 -20.28
CA TYR A 44 -21.88 -29.48 -19.28
C TYR A 44 -21.77 -27.98 -19.00
N GLU A 45 -21.85 -27.15 -20.04
CA GLU A 45 -21.78 -25.70 -19.89
C GLU A 45 -22.93 -25.15 -19.02
N MET A 46 -24.16 -25.65 -19.20
CA MET A 46 -25.32 -25.20 -18.43
C MET A 46 -25.23 -25.66 -16.98
N ILE A 47 -24.76 -26.89 -16.76
CA ILE A 47 -24.48 -27.45 -15.43
C ILE A 47 -23.43 -26.61 -14.71
N SER A 48 -22.27 -26.39 -15.33
CA SER A 48 -21.18 -25.63 -14.71
C SER A 48 -21.58 -24.19 -14.41
N LYS A 49 -22.32 -23.52 -15.31
CA LYS A 49 -22.89 -22.20 -15.03
C LYS A 49 -23.77 -22.23 -13.80
N LYS A 50 -24.73 -23.16 -13.72
CA LYS A 50 -25.64 -23.25 -12.57
C LYS A 50 -24.89 -23.49 -11.26
N VAL A 51 -23.85 -24.33 -11.29
CA VAL A 51 -22.99 -24.63 -10.13
C VAL A 51 -22.16 -23.41 -9.71
N PHE A 52 -21.56 -22.67 -10.65
CA PHE A 52 -20.69 -21.53 -10.34
C PHE A 52 -21.47 -20.28 -9.87
N TYR A 53 -22.71 -20.11 -10.31
CA TYR A 53 -23.58 -19.02 -9.87
C TYR A 53 -24.39 -19.35 -8.60
N CYS A 54 -24.28 -20.56 -8.07
CA CYS A 54 -24.94 -20.93 -6.82
C CYS A 54 -24.12 -20.42 -5.62
N GLU A 55 -24.81 -19.87 -4.62
CA GLU A 55 -24.17 -19.46 -3.37
C GLU A 55 -23.56 -20.68 -2.65
N GLU A 56 -22.42 -20.46 -1.98
CA GLU A 56 -21.63 -21.54 -1.35
C GLU A 56 -22.47 -22.36 -0.35
N ASN A 57 -23.38 -21.69 0.38
CA ASN A 57 -24.26 -22.31 1.37
C ASN A 57 -25.31 -23.26 0.75
N ASP A 58 -25.72 -23.01 -0.49
CA ASP A 58 -26.77 -23.77 -1.18
C ASP A 58 -26.21 -24.77 -2.19
N LEU A 59 -24.92 -24.67 -2.54
CA LEU A 59 -24.29 -25.54 -3.53
C LEU A 59 -24.40 -27.02 -3.17
N SER A 60 -24.17 -27.38 -1.90
CA SER A 60 -24.28 -28.78 -1.47
C SER A 60 -25.72 -29.30 -1.58
N ARG A 61 -26.72 -28.46 -1.28
CA ARG A 61 -28.14 -28.81 -1.43
C ARG A 61 -28.53 -28.99 -2.90
N LEU A 62 -28.10 -28.05 -3.76
CA LEU A 62 -28.32 -28.10 -5.20
C LEU A 62 -27.79 -29.40 -5.81
N ILE A 63 -26.54 -29.77 -5.49
CA ILE A 63 -25.91 -30.98 -6.01
C ILE A 63 -26.62 -32.24 -5.50
N SER A 64 -27.00 -32.29 -4.21
CA SER A 64 -27.72 -33.43 -3.66
C SER A 64 -29.10 -33.61 -4.30
N SER A 65 -29.87 -32.52 -4.45
CA SER A 65 -31.18 -32.54 -5.11
C SER A 65 -31.10 -32.96 -6.58
N ALA A 66 -30.06 -32.51 -7.29
CA ALA A 66 -29.82 -32.92 -8.67
C ALA A 66 -29.49 -34.43 -8.78
N LYS A 67 -28.68 -34.97 -7.85
CA LYS A 67 -28.39 -36.42 -7.80
C LYS A 67 -29.64 -37.23 -7.49
N GLU A 68 -30.43 -36.81 -6.51
CA GLU A 68 -31.69 -37.47 -6.14
C GLU A 68 -32.67 -37.48 -7.32
N SER A 69 -32.78 -36.35 -8.04
CA SER A 69 -33.60 -36.24 -9.26
C SER A 69 -33.17 -37.20 -10.35
N LEU A 70 -31.86 -37.45 -10.50
CA LEU A 70 -31.31 -38.41 -11.46
C LEU A 70 -31.53 -39.86 -11.01
N ASP A 71 -31.43 -40.15 -9.72
CA ASP A 71 -31.68 -41.49 -9.17
C ASP A 71 -33.15 -41.91 -9.36
N LEU A 72 -34.11 -40.98 -9.27
CA LEU A 72 -35.53 -41.23 -9.51
C LEU A 72 -35.86 -41.68 -10.95
N VAL A 73 -35.08 -41.22 -11.93
CA VAL A 73 -35.32 -41.49 -13.36
C VAL A 73 -34.34 -42.51 -13.94
N ARG A 74 -33.52 -43.13 -13.08
CA ARG A 74 -32.43 -44.00 -13.50
C ARG A 74 -32.94 -45.29 -14.15
N ASN A 75 -32.54 -45.51 -15.39
CA ASN A 75 -32.76 -46.76 -16.10
C ASN A 75 -31.46 -47.26 -16.78
N ARG A 76 -31.43 -48.54 -17.20
CA ARG A 76 -30.26 -49.17 -17.84
C ARG A 76 -29.83 -48.48 -19.13
N ASN A 77 -30.77 -47.93 -19.90
CA ASN A 77 -30.48 -47.31 -21.20
C ASN A 77 -29.81 -45.94 -21.03
N THR A 78 -30.10 -45.22 -19.94
CA THR A 78 -29.62 -43.86 -19.68
C THR A 78 -28.48 -43.80 -18.67
N ASP A 79 -28.02 -44.94 -18.15
CA ASP A 79 -27.06 -45.02 -17.03
C ASP A 79 -25.74 -44.28 -17.33
N ASN A 80 -25.24 -44.38 -18.57
CA ASN A 80 -24.04 -43.66 -19.01
C ASN A 80 -24.21 -42.14 -19.01
N LEU A 81 -25.39 -41.63 -19.39
CA LEU A 81 -25.71 -40.20 -19.37
C LEU A 81 -25.83 -39.70 -17.92
N ILE A 82 -26.49 -40.46 -17.06
CA ILE A 82 -26.63 -40.15 -15.63
C ILE A 82 -25.25 -40.12 -14.96
N TYR A 83 -24.44 -41.17 -15.17
CA TYR A 83 -23.08 -41.23 -14.64
C TYR A 83 -22.24 -40.03 -15.10
N SER A 84 -22.29 -39.69 -16.39
CA SER A 84 -21.58 -38.53 -16.94
C SER A 84 -22.07 -37.22 -16.32
N THR A 85 -23.38 -37.09 -16.09
CA THR A 85 -23.98 -35.91 -15.44
C THR A 85 -23.51 -35.77 -14.00
N ILE A 86 -23.58 -36.85 -13.20
CA ILE A 86 -23.14 -36.86 -11.81
C ILE A 86 -21.65 -36.52 -11.71
N ARG A 87 -20.81 -37.14 -12.55
CA ARG A 87 -19.39 -36.86 -12.60
C ARG A 87 -19.11 -35.39 -12.91
N HIS A 88 -19.85 -34.78 -13.84
CA HIS A 88 -19.69 -33.36 -14.16
C HIS A 88 -20.22 -32.41 -13.09
N LEU A 89 -21.28 -32.78 -12.37
CA LEU A 89 -21.75 -32.05 -11.19
C LEU A 89 -20.66 -32.01 -10.11
N GLU A 90 -20.07 -33.16 -9.79
CA GLU A 90 -19.00 -33.26 -8.80
C GLU A 90 -17.74 -32.50 -9.23
N LEU A 91 -17.33 -32.64 -10.49
CA LEU A 91 -16.18 -31.93 -11.02
C LEU A 91 -16.40 -30.41 -10.97
N SER A 92 -17.59 -29.94 -11.36
CA SER A 92 -17.94 -28.51 -11.30
C SER A 92 -17.95 -28.01 -9.85
N LYS A 93 -18.44 -28.81 -8.90
CA LYS A 93 -18.38 -28.46 -7.47
C LYS A 93 -16.93 -28.26 -7.01
N ILE A 94 -16.06 -29.23 -7.26
CA ILE A 94 -14.64 -29.17 -6.87
C ILE A 94 -13.93 -27.97 -7.52
N GLN A 95 -14.21 -27.71 -8.80
CA GLN A 95 -13.66 -26.54 -9.50
C GLN A 95 -14.12 -25.24 -8.86
N ASN A 96 -15.41 -25.12 -8.52
CA ASN A 96 -15.94 -23.93 -7.86
C ASN A 96 -15.29 -23.70 -6.49
N GLU A 97 -15.20 -24.74 -5.65
CA GLU A 97 -14.56 -24.66 -4.33
C GLU A 97 -13.09 -24.22 -4.43
N PHE A 98 -12.35 -24.75 -5.42
CA PHE A 98 -10.98 -24.34 -5.66
C PHE A 98 -10.87 -22.88 -6.08
N ILE A 99 -11.74 -22.42 -6.99
CA ILE A 99 -11.79 -21.03 -7.45
C ILE A 99 -12.10 -20.09 -6.28
N VAL A 100 -13.16 -20.36 -5.52
CA VAL A 100 -13.56 -19.56 -4.35
C VAL A 100 -12.41 -19.44 -3.34
N LYS A 101 -11.74 -20.56 -3.03
CA LYS A 101 -10.59 -20.57 -2.12
C LYS A 101 -9.42 -19.73 -2.64
N LYS A 102 -9.11 -19.80 -3.94
CA LYS A 102 -8.04 -19.01 -4.57
C LYS A 102 -8.39 -17.52 -4.59
N THR A 103 -9.63 -17.17 -4.92
CA THR A 103 -10.13 -15.79 -4.94
C THR A 103 -10.08 -15.18 -3.55
N SER A 104 -10.57 -15.87 -2.52
CA SER A 104 -10.49 -15.40 -1.12
C SER A 104 -9.05 -15.17 -0.64
N LYS A 105 -8.11 -16.04 -1.06
CA LYS A 105 -6.69 -15.84 -0.76
C LYS A 105 -6.14 -14.60 -1.47
N ALA A 106 -6.47 -14.41 -2.75
CA ALA A 106 -6.05 -13.25 -3.53
C ALA A 106 -6.59 -11.94 -2.96
N GLU A 107 -7.84 -11.91 -2.49
CA GLU A 107 -8.45 -10.76 -1.82
C GLU A 107 -7.70 -10.38 -0.55
N LYS A 108 -7.38 -11.36 0.31
CA LYS A 108 -6.59 -11.12 1.54
C LYS A 108 -5.18 -10.60 1.24
N GLU A 109 -4.54 -11.08 0.17
CA GLU A 109 -3.25 -10.57 -0.27
C GLU A 109 -3.36 -9.13 -0.83
N LEU A 110 -4.42 -8.84 -1.59
CA LEU A 110 -4.70 -7.50 -2.10
C LEU A 110 -4.95 -6.50 -0.98
N GLU A 111 -5.67 -6.88 0.08
CA GLU A 111 -5.85 -6.02 1.26
C GLU A 111 -4.53 -5.70 1.96
N LYS A 112 -3.66 -6.70 2.11
CA LYS A 112 -2.30 -6.49 2.66
C LYS A 112 -1.50 -5.52 1.79
N ILE A 113 -1.54 -5.68 0.46
CA ILE A 113 -0.88 -4.79 -0.49
C ILE A 113 -1.44 -3.37 -0.37
N LYS A 114 -2.76 -3.19 -0.32
CA LYS A 114 -3.41 -1.88 -0.12
C LYS A 114 -2.96 -1.23 1.18
N LYS A 115 -2.90 -1.99 2.29
CA LYS A 115 -2.43 -1.48 3.59
C LYS A 115 -0.96 -1.06 3.54
N ASN A 116 -0.10 -1.86 2.91
CA ASN A 116 1.31 -1.55 2.74
C ASN A 116 1.52 -0.34 1.82
N SER A 117 0.79 -0.25 0.71
CA SER A 117 0.81 0.90 -0.19
C SER A 117 0.42 2.20 0.53
N LYS A 118 -0.64 2.18 1.35
CA LYS A 118 -1.00 3.33 2.19
C LYS A 118 0.09 3.72 3.18
N LYS A 119 0.79 2.74 3.79
CA LYS A 119 1.94 3.03 4.67
C LYS A 119 3.10 3.66 3.89
N ILE A 120 3.43 3.10 2.72
CA ILE A 120 4.48 3.64 1.84
C ILE A 120 4.15 5.07 1.41
N SER A 121 2.90 5.36 1.06
CA SER A 121 2.46 6.72 0.75
C SER A 121 2.71 7.68 1.91
N LYS A 122 2.33 7.29 3.13
CA LYS A 122 2.58 8.11 4.32
C LYS A 122 4.07 8.34 4.59
N ILE A 123 4.90 7.31 4.41
CA ILE A 123 6.36 7.42 4.55
C ILE A 123 6.93 8.33 3.46
N LYS A 124 6.43 8.25 2.23
CA LYS A 124 6.81 9.12 1.13
C LYS A 124 6.51 10.58 1.47
N ASP A 125 5.30 10.87 1.95
CA ASP A 125 4.89 12.23 2.31
C ASP A 125 5.70 12.79 3.49
N SER A 126 6.04 11.95 4.49
CA SER A 126 6.93 12.36 5.58
C SER A 126 8.35 12.64 5.09
N ILE A 127 8.90 11.79 4.21
CA ILE A 127 10.24 11.99 3.64
C ILE A 127 10.32 13.31 2.86
N TYR A 128 9.30 13.67 2.07
CA TYR A 128 9.32 14.97 1.38
C TYR A 128 9.33 16.14 2.35
N THR A 129 8.53 16.06 3.42
CA THR A 129 8.50 17.09 4.45
C THR A 129 9.86 17.21 5.15
N ASP A 130 10.49 16.08 5.47
CA ASP A 130 11.81 16.04 6.09
C ASP A 130 12.88 16.62 5.16
N LEU A 131 12.86 16.26 3.87
CA LEU A 131 13.79 16.77 2.86
C LEU A 131 13.66 18.29 2.67
N ILE A 132 12.43 18.80 2.56
CA ILE A 132 12.18 20.25 2.46
C ILE A 132 12.67 20.97 3.71
N THR A 133 12.45 20.38 4.89
CA THR A 133 12.89 20.94 6.17
C THR A 133 14.43 21.02 6.25
N VAL A 134 15.13 19.94 5.90
CA VAL A 134 16.60 19.90 5.87
C VAL A 134 17.16 20.88 4.83
N LEU A 135 16.55 20.94 3.64
CA LEU A 135 16.95 21.87 2.59
C LEU A 135 16.76 23.33 3.03
N GLY A 136 15.66 23.65 3.70
CA GLY A 136 15.38 24.97 4.24
C GLY A 136 16.42 25.41 5.28
N VAL A 137 16.81 24.52 6.20
CA VAL A 137 17.86 24.82 7.18
C VAL A 137 19.22 24.96 6.53
N PHE A 138 19.59 24.08 5.59
CA PHE A 138 20.85 24.21 4.87
C PHE A 138 20.94 25.54 4.11
N THR A 139 19.84 25.97 3.50
CA THR A 139 19.73 27.26 2.80
C THR A 139 19.90 28.43 3.77
N ALA A 140 19.20 28.40 4.91
CA ALA A 140 19.31 29.46 5.92
C ALA A 140 20.71 29.56 6.53
N ILE A 141 21.37 28.42 6.82
CA ILE A 141 22.76 28.38 7.30
C ILE A 141 23.70 28.93 6.22
N SER A 142 23.52 28.55 4.96
CA SER A 142 24.35 29.03 3.84
C SER A 142 24.24 30.54 3.65
N PHE A 143 23.02 31.09 3.72
CA PHE A 143 22.81 32.54 3.65
C PHE A 143 23.39 33.28 4.86
N ALA A 144 23.26 32.74 6.07
CA ALA A 144 23.89 33.32 7.25
C ALA A 144 25.42 33.30 7.14
N ALA A 145 26.00 32.19 6.68
CA ALA A 145 27.44 32.04 6.48
C ALA A 145 27.97 32.99 5.41
N PHE A 146 27.38 33.03 4.22
CA PHE A 146 27.79 33.94 3.16
C PHE A 146 27.54 35.40 3.52
N GLY A 147 26.45 35.72 4.22
CA GLY A 147 26.18 37.05 4.74
C GLY A 147 27.24 37.50 5.74
N GLY A 148 27.63 36.64 6.68
CA GLY A 148 28.69 36.93 7.65
C GLY A 148 30.07 37.05 7.01
N ILE A 149 30.44 36.16 6.08
CA ILE A 149 31.71 36.26 5.33
C ILE A 149 31.77 37.55 4.51
N THR A 150 30.70 37.91 3.83
CA THR A 150 30.64 39.15 3.02
C THR A 150 30.75 40.39 3.91
N SER A 151 30.09 40.38 5.07
CA SER A 151 30.19 41.46 6.06
C SER A 151 31.64 41.62 6.54
N ILE A 152 32.31 40.53 6.90
CA ILE A 152 33.73 40.54 7.28
C ILE A 152 34.61 41.04 6.13
N SER A 153 34.40 40.55 4.90
CA SER A 153 35.16 40.94 3.70
C SER A 153 35.02 42.44 3.38
N GLY A 154 33.83 43.01 3.50
CA GLY A 154 33.59 44.44 3.33
C GLY A 154 34.38 45.28 4.34
N MET A 155 34.49 44.81 5.58
CA MET A 155 35.28 45.47 6.62
C MET A 155 36.80 45.40 6.35
N PHE A 156 37.30 44.31 5.75
CA PHE A 156 38.69 44.22 5.30
C PHE A 156 39.03 45.22 4.18
N SER A 157 38.08 45.51 3.29
CA SER A 157 38.32 46.42 2.15
C SER A 157 38.53 47.89 2.54
N GLY A 158 38.12 48.29 3.75
CA GLY A 158 38.29 49.65 4.27
C GLY A 158 39.64 49.93 4.95
N LEU A 159 40.57 48.95 5.00
CA LEU A 159 41.83 49.02 5.75
C LEU A 159 42.98 49.76 5.05
N ASN A 160 42.75 50.36 3.89
CA ASN A 160 43.83 50.76 2.99
C ASN A 160 44.53 52.09 3.29
N ASP A 161 44.18 52.84 4.34
CA ASP A 161 44.94 54.05 4.70
C ASP A 161 44.97 54.32 6.22
N LYS A 162 46.16 54.18 6.80
CA LYS A 162 46.60 54.51 8.19
C LYS A 162 45.96 53.68 9.33
N THR A 163 46.81 52.88 9.98
CA THR A 163 46.57 52.04 11.17
C THR A 163 45.76 52.73 12.29
N PRO A 164 44.95 52.04 13.14
CA PRO A 164 44.87 50.59 13.31
C PRO A 164 43.43 50.05 13.53
N HIS A 165 42.80 49.56 12.47
CA HIS A 165 41.45 48.98 12.56
C HIS A 165 41.44 47.45 12.79
N ILE A 166 42.60 46.84 13.07
CA ILE A 166 42.69 45.39 13.28
C ILE A 166 41.91 44.94 14.51
N GLY A 167 41.89 45.74 15.58
CA GLY A 167 41.13 45.47 16.79
C GLY A 167 39.61 45.55 16.54
N PHE A 168 39.16 46.55 15.78
CA PHE A 168 37.75 46.69 15.37
C PHE A 168 37.28 45.52 14.50
N LEU A 169 38.12 45.09 13.56
CA LEU A 169 37.86 43.93 12.72
C LEU A 169 37.74 42.63 13.53
N LEU A 170 38.60 42.47 14.54
CA LEU A 170 38.60 41.30 15.44
C LEU A 170 37.29 41.23 16.26
N VAL A 171 36.83 42.38 16.77
CA VAL A 171 35.55 42.49 17.49
C VAL A 171 34.37 42.15 16.58
N CYS A 172 34.32 42.72 15.37
CA CYS A 172 33.22 42.47 14.43
C CYS A 172 33.20 41.03 13.90
N SER A 173 34.37 40.39 13.71
CA SER A 173 34.47 38.97 13.37
C SER A 173 33.94 38.09 14.51
N GLY A 174 34.29 38.39 15.78
CA GLY A 174 33.78 37.66 16.94
C GLY A 174 32.26 37.74 17.10
N ILE A 175 31.68 38.93 16.89
CA ILE A 175 30.22 39.14 16.90
C ILE A 175 29.53 38.39 15.76
N SER A 176 30.10 38.46 14.54
CA SER A 176 29.55 37.77 13.37
C SER A 176 29.57 36.25 13.53
N PHE A 177 30.62 35.70 14.15
CA PHE A 177 30.72 34.27 14.47
C PHE A 177 29.66 33.83 15.48
N LEU A 178 29.43 34.62 16.54
CA LEU A 178 28.36 34.35 17.52
C LEU A 178 26.97 34.38 16.88
N LEU A 179 26.71 35.31 15.96
CA LEU A 179 25.44 35.39 15.24
C LEU A 179 25.21 34.19 14.33
N ILE A 180 26.19 33.80 13.50
CA ILE A 180 26.08 32.61 12.65
C ILE A 180 25.88 31.35 13.50
N TYR A 181 26.64 31.21 14.59
CA TYR A 181 26.49 30.09 15.52
C TYR A 181 25.10 30.06 16.17
N GLY A 182 24.59 31.20 16.63
CA GLY A 182 23.26 31.32 17.22
C GLY A 182 22.14 30.96 16.24
N VAL A 183 22.24 31.41 14.98
CA VAL A 183 21.31 31.03 13.90
C VAL A 183 21.36 29.53 13.64
N ALA A 184 22.57 28.94 13.54
CA ALA A 184 22.73 27.51 13.32
C ALA A 184 22.12 26.68 14.47
N VAL A 185 22.41 27.00 15.73
CA VAL A 185 21.85 26.30 16.90
C VAL A 185 20.32 26.41 16.93
N THR A 186 19.78 27.62 16.69
CA THR A 186 18.31 27.84 16.67
C THR A 186 17.63 27.03 15.58
N LEU A 187 18.23 26.94 14.39
CA LEU A 187 17.71 26.14 13.28
C LEU A 187 17.79 24.63 13.54
N PHE A 188 18.90 24.14 14.11
CA PHE A 188 19.02 22.72 14.49
C PHE A 188 18.02 22.32 15.58
N VAL A 189 17.78 23.19 16.57
CA VAL A 189 16.70 23.01 17.56
C VAL A 189 15.33 23.03 16.88
N GLY A 190 15.14 23.92 15.89
CA GLY A 190 13.96 23.98 15.04
C GLY A 190 13.69 22.68 14.28
N ILE A 191 14.71 22.09 13.64
CA ILE A 191 14.63 20.78 12.98
C ILE A 191 14.20 19.71 13.99
N ASN A 192 14.84 19.65 15.16
CA ASN A 192 14.52 18.63 16.15
C ASN A 192 13.04 18.67 16.57
N LYS A 193 12.50 19.89 16.70
CA LYS A 193 11.08 20.12 17.02
C LYS A 193 10.14 19.73 15.86
N LEU A 194 10.54 19.97 14.62
CA LEU A 194 9.73 19.66 13.43
C LEU A 194 9.70 18.17 13.10
N ILE A 195 10.83 17.47 13.27
CA ILE A 195 10.97 16.04 12.98
C ILE A 195 10.37 15.15 14.09
N LYS A 196 9.90 15.74 15.22
CA LYS A 196 9.37 15.00 16.39
C LYS A 196 10.29 13.87 16.83
N ALA A 197 11.60 14.05 16.71
CA ALA A 197 12.53 13.13 17.33
C ALA A 197 12.38 13.28 18.86
N ASP A 198 11.97 12.22 19.55
CA ASP A 198 11.79 12.19 21.02
C ASP A 198 13.09 12.48 21.80
N ASN A 199 14.22 12.61 21.10
CA ASN A 199 15.48 13.00 21.69
C ASN A 199 15.58 14.52 21.75
N ILE A 200 15.62 15.05 22.97
CA ILE A 200 16.06 16.42 23.22
C ILE A 200 17.49 16.54 22.68
N TYR A 201 17.68 17.31 21.61
CA TYR A 201 19.00 17.58 21.04
C TYR A 201 19.86 18.24 22.11
N THR A 202 20.76 17.47 22.70
CA THR A 202 21.76 17.99 23.63
C THR A 202 23.04 18.15 22.84
N PHE A 203 23.32 19.39 22.41
CA PHE A 203 24.67 19.71 21.95
C PHE A 203 25.65 19.36 23.07
N SER A 204 26.78 18.74 22.72
CA SER A 204 27.83 18.43 23.69
C SER A 204 28.15 19.69 24.48
N LYS A 205 27.92 19.67 25.79
CA LYS A 205 28.11 20.83 26.68
C LYS A 205 29.51 21.41 26.51
N TRP A 206 30.52 20.55 26.32
CA TRP A 206 31.89 20.96 26.07
C TRP A 206 32.07 21.73 24.75
N PHE A 207 31.43 21.28 23.67
CA PHE A 207 31.48 21.97 22.38
C PHE A 207 30.78 23.33 22.42
N THR A 208 29.62 23.43 23.08
CA THR A 208 28.91 24.71 23.24
C THR A 208 29.71 25.72 24.07
N ILE A 209 30.35 25.26 25.15
CA ILE A 209 31.24 26.09 25.96
C ILE A 209 32.40 26.61 25.10
N LEU A 210 33.04 25.74 24.31
CA LEU A 210 34.16 26.11 23.45
C LEU A 210 33.75 27.11 22.35
N ALA A 211 32.59 26.90 21.73
CA ALA A 211 32.04 27.76 20.68
C ALA A 211 31.69 29.17 21.17
N ILE A 212 31.36 29.34 22.46
CA ILE A 212 31.10 30.64 23.08
C ILE A 212 32.41 31.29 23.58
N PHE A 213 33.34 30.49 24.09
CA PHE A 213 34.58 31.01 24.69
C PHE A 213 35.55 31.60 23.67
N ILE A 214 35.70 30.97 22.50
CA ILE A 214 36.57 31.44 21.40
C ILE A 214 36.22 32.86 20.93
N PRO A 215 34.95 33.19 20.57
CA PRO A 215 34.60 34.54 20.14
C PRO A 215 34.72 35.57 21.27
N ILE A 216 34.53 35.18 22.54
CA ILE A 216 34.77 36.08 23.69
C ILE A 216 36.25 36.46 23.79
N ILE A 217 37.17 35.52 23.58
CA ILE A 217 38.61 35.81 23.52
C ILE A 217 38.93 36.77 22.37
N PHE A 218 38.37 36.53 21.18
CA PHE A 218 38.57 37.44 20.04
C PHE A 218 38.04 38.85 20.35
N ILE A 219 36.85 38.98 20.94
CA ILE A 219 36.32 40.29 21.33
C ILE A 219 37.22 40.97 22.37
N GLY A 220 37.67 40.25 23.39
CA GLY A 220 38.54 40.79 24.43
C GLY A 220 39.91 41.25 23.92
N MET A 221 40.54 40.43 23.06
CA MET A 221 41.80 40.77 22.41
C MET A 221 41.64 41.97 21.45
N GLY A 222 40.51 42.04 20.74
CA GLY A 222 40.18 43.16 19.87
C GLY A 222 40.02 44.48 20.65
N ILE A 223 39.30 44.46 21.78
CA ILE A 223 39.15 45.61 22.67
C ILE A 223 40.50 46.02 23.26
N PHE A 224 41.32 45.07 23.71
CA PHE A 224 42.65 45.36 24.25
C PHE A 224 43.54 46.06 23.21
N LEU A 225 43.54 45.59 21.96
CA LEU A 225 44.27 46.20 20.85
C LEU A 225 43.77 47.62 20.53
N ILE A 226 42.46 47.85 20.58
CA ILE A 226 41.88 49.21 20.42
C ILE A 226 42.33 50.14 21.56
N CYS A 227 42.39 49.64 22.80
CA CYS A 227 42.78 50.46 23.96
C CYS A 227 44.29 50.69 24.09
N THR A 228 45.13 49.89 23.42
CA THR A 228 46.60 50.03 23.44
C THR A 228 47.16 50.85 22.27
N GLN A 229 46.28 51.34 21.38
CA GLN A 229 46.60 52.22 20.25
C GLN A 229 46.10 53.63 20.47
#